data_AF-A0AAU9TAT9-F1
#
_entry.id   AF-A0AAU9TAT9-F1
#
_cell.length_a   1.000
_cell.length_b   1.000
_cell.length_c   1.000
_cell.angle_alpha   90.00
_cell.angle_beta   90.00
_cell.angle_gamma   90.00
#
_symmetry.space_group_name_H-M   'P 1'
#
loop_
_entity.id
_entity.type
_entity.pdbx_description
1 polymer ?
#
loop_
_entity_poly.entity_id
_entity_poly.type
_entity_poly.pdbx_seq_one_letter_code
_entity_poly.pdbx_strand_id
1 'polypeptide(L)'
;MARSKKRGSATSPGDKAENRRSGKAERSAYFARREAAKVLRTVLQGDAKRRAVGSIKSLVYCPSLRNKRGTFALVCQTLKYLSIIKDVLDSSKILNSKWKSNG
;
A
#
# COMPACT_ATOMS: atom_id res chain seq x y z
N MET A 1 -22.07 -53.10 -15.62
CA MET A 1 -22.22 -51.75 -15.00
C MET A 1 -20.84 -51.18 -14.71
N ALA A 2 -20.33 -50.28 -15.56
CA ALA A 2 -19.00 -49.70 -15.39
C ALA A 2 -19.08 -48.39 -14.57
N ARG A 3 -18.51 -48.40 -13.37
CA ARG A 3 -18.49 -47.26 -12.45
C ARG A 3 -17.34 -46.32 -12.82
N SER A 4 -17.63 -45.26 -13.56
CA SER A 4 -16.65 -44.21 -13.89
C SER A 4 -16.24 -43.45 -12.63
N LYS A 5 -14.98 -43.64 -12.22
CA LYS A 5 -14.35 -42.93 -11.09
C LYS A 5 -13.89 -41.55 -11.54
N LYS A 6 -14.65 -40.52 -11.18
CA LYS A 6 -14.33 -39.10 -11.39
C LYS A 6 -13.00 -38.79 -10.68
N ARG A 7 -11.91 -38.63 -11.44
CA ARG A 7 -10.61 -38.18 -10.92
C ARG A 7 -10.75 -36.72 -10.54
N GLY A 8 -10.64 -36.43 -9.24
CA GLY A 8 -10.55 -35.07 -8.74
C GLY A 8 -9.33 -34.36 -9.33
N SER A 9 -9.52 -33.10 -9.70
CA SER A 9 -8.46 -32.20 -10.17
C SER A 9 -7.37 -32.07 -9.11
N ALA A 10 -6.24 -32.73 -9.34
CA ALA A 10 -5.02 -32.52 -8.57
C ALA A 10 -4.49 -31.12 -8.90
N THR A 11 -4.54 -30.21 -7.93
CA THR A 11 -3.84 -28.91 -8.02
C THR A 11 -2.34 -29.17 -7.97
N SER A 12 -1.61 -28.68 -8.98
CA SER A 12 -0.18 -28.90 -9.13
C SER A 12 0.58 -28.19 -7.99
N PRO A 13 1.71 -28.74 -7.50
CA PRO A 13 2.52 -28.10 -6.46
C PRO A 13 3.01 -26.68 -6.84
N GLY A 14 3.10 -26.37 -8.14
CA GLY A 14 3.41 -25.04 -8.67
C GLY A 14 2.34 -23.99 -8.36
N ASP A 15 1.06 -24.32 -8.51
CA ASP A 15 -0.06 -23.39 -8.30
C ASP A 15 -0.15 -22.93 -6.84
N LYS A 16 0.16 -23.83 -5.90
CA LYS A 16 0.21 -23.50 -4.45
C LYS A 16 1.40 -22.62 -4.09
N ALA A 17 2.53 -22.77 -4.78
CA ALA A 17 3.74 -21.97 -4.52
C ALA A 17 3.60 -20.55 -5.06
N GLU A 18 3.01 -20.39 -6.24
CA GLU A 18 2.74 -19.09 -6.86
C GLU A 18 1.70 -18.30 -6.04
N ASN A 19 0.59 -18.92 -5.65
CA ASN A 19 -0.43 -18.29 -4.82
C ASN A 19 0.08 -17.91 -3.40
N ARG A 20 1.05 -18.67 -2.87
CA ARG A 20 1.72 -18.31 -1.60
C ARG A 20 2.70 -17.14 -1.76
N ARG A 21 3.36 -17.02 -2.91
CA ARG A 21 4.31 -15.93 -3.22
C ARG A 21 3.57 -14.61 -3.43
N SER A 22 2.47 -14.63 -4.18
CA SER A 22 1.57 -13.48 -4.34
C SER A 22 1.06 -13.00 -2.98
N GLY A 23 0.57 -13.90 -2.12
CA GLY A 23 0.09 -13.54 -0.78
C GLY A 23 1.15 -12.90 0.15
N LYS A 24 2.43 -13.28 0.03
CA LYS A 24 3.51 -12.62 0.78
C LYS A 24 3.84 -11.23 0.21
N ALA A 25 3.89 -11.10 -1.11
CA ALA A 25 4.13 -9.83 -1.79
C ALA A 25 3.00 -8.82 -1.51
N GLU A 26 1.75 -9.25 -1.61
CA GLU A 26 0.57 -8.45 -1.29
C GLU A 26 0.56 -7.99 0.16
N ARG A 27 0.88 -8.89 1.10
CA ARG A 27 0.99 -8.54 2.52
C ARG A 27 2.10 -7.53 2.76
N SER A 28 3.24 -7.69 2.10
CA SER A 28 4.36 -6.73 2.17
C SER A 28 3.98 -5.36 1.57
N ALA A 29 3.26 -5.35 0.45
CA ALA A 29 2.74 -4.15 -0.20
C ALA A 29 1.67 -3.45 0.64
N TYR A 30 0.83 -4.21 1.35
CA TYR A 30 -0.13 -3.67 2.32
C TYR A 30 0.57 -2.90 3.44
N PHE A 31 1.63 -3.47 4.05
CA PHE A 31 2.41 -2.76 5.06
C PHE A 31 3.09 -1.51 4.49
N ALA A 32 3.69 -1.59 3.30
CA ALA A 32 4.29 -0.42 2.65
C ALA A 32 3.28 0.72 2.45
N ARG A 33 2.05 0.40 1.99
CA ARG A 33 0.97 1.39 1.82
C ARG A 33 0.59 2.05 3.14
N ARG A 34 0.37 1.26 4.19
CA ARG A 34 -0.04 1.76 5.51
C ARG A 34 1.02 2.66 6.14
N GLU A 35 2.28 2.25 6.06
CA GLU A 35 3.39 3.02 6.62
C GLU A 35 3.70 4.27 5.79
N ALA A 36 3.62 4.18 4.45
CA ALA A 36 3.77 5.35 3.58
C ALA A 36 2.71 6.42 3.88
N ALA A 37 1.46 6.01 4.14
CA ALA A 37 0.40 6.95 4.52
C ALA A 37 0.73 7.72 5.81
N LYS A 38 1.35 7.07 6.82
CA LYS A 38 1.78 7.75 8.04
C LYS A 38 2.91 8.74 7.78
N VAL A 39 3.92 8.32 7.02
CA VAL A 39 5.05 9.20 6.67
C VAL A 39 4.57 10.40 5.85
N LEU A 40 3.74 10.17 4.84
CA LEU A 40 3.13 11.23 4.02
C LEU A 40 2.31 12.19 4.86
N ARG A 41 1.51 11.70 5.82
CA ARG A 41 0.77 12.56 6.75
C ARG A 41 1.72 13.49 7.52
N THR A 42 2.78 12.96 8.11
CA THR A 42 3.77 13.77 8.85
C THR A 42 4.44 14.80 7.95
N VAL A 43 4.87 14.39 6.75
CA VAL A 43 5.52 15.28 5.77
C VAL A 43 4.59 16.41 5.34
N LEU A 44 3.37 16.08 4.89
CA LEU A 44 2.41 17.05 4.38
C LEU A 44 1.86 17.97 5.47
N GLN A 45 1.64 17.47 6.69
CA GLN A 45 1.24 18.31 7.82
C GLN A 45 2.36 19.23 8.28
N GLY A 46 3.60 18.75 8.27
CA GLY A 46 4.78 19.57 8.54
C GLY A 46 4.89 20.72 7.55
N ASP A 47 4.81 20.41 6.27
CA ASP A 47 4.82 21.39 5.18
C ASP A 47 3.70 22.43 5.32
N ALA A 48 2.45 21.98 5.53
CA ALA A 48 1.30 22.86 5.71
C ALA A 48 1.43 23.79 6.94
N LYS A 49 2.07 23.31 8.01
CA LYS A 49 2.33 24.09 9.24
C LYS A 49 3.65 24.85 9.21
N ARG A 50 4.37 24.85 8.07
CA ARG A 50 5.71 25.43 7.92
C ARG A 50 6.69 24.97 9.02
N ARG A 51 6.56 23.71 9.45
CA ARG A 51 7.35 23.11 10.52
C ARG A 51 8.32 22.09 9.93
N ALA A 52 9.58 22.18 10.33
CA ALA A 52 10.56 21.16 10.02
C ALA A 52 10.12 19.82 10.60
N VAL A 53 9.86 18.87 9.72
CA VAL A 53 9.70 17.46 10.05
C VAL A 53 10.94 16.74 9.55
N GLY A 54 11.38 15.69 10.24
CA GLY A 54 12.60 14.96 9.88
C GLY A 54 12.63 14.58 8.39
N SER A 55 13.83 14.40 7.84
CA SER A 55 13.97 14.03 6.43
C SER A 55 13.18 12.75 6.12
N ILE A 56 12.70 12.60 4.88
CA ILE A 56 11.98 11.39 4.46
C ILE A 56 12.81 10.14 4.75
N LYS A 57 14.14 10.24 4.59
CA LYS A 57 15.08 9.17 4.94
C LYS A 57 15.01 8.84 6.44
N SER A 58 15.08 9.81 7.36
CA SER A 58 15.02 9.51 8.79
C SER A 58 13.65 8.96 9.21
N LEU A 59 12.56 9.45 8.63
CA LEU A 59 11.21 8.95 8.88
C LEU A 59 11.05 7.49 8.41
N VAL A 60 11.58 7.14 7.23
CA VAL A 60 11.41 5.79 6.64
C VAL A 60 12.39 4.75 7.23
N TYR A 61 13.60 5.16 7.60
CA TYR A 61 14.61 4.22 8.09
C TYR A 61 14.55 3.97 9.60
N CYS A 62 13.58 4.56 10.31
CA CYS A 62 13.32 4.32 11.73
C CYS A 62 13.08 2.81 12.03
N PRO A 63 13.36 2.33 13.26
CA PRO A 63 13.32 0.91 13.60
C PRO A 63 11.90 0.30 13.53
N SER A 64 10.85 1.12 13.65
CA SER A 64 9.47 0.67 13.70
C SER A 64 8.89 0.26 12.33
N LEU A 65 9.61 0.52 11.23
CA LEU A 65 9.13 0.28 9.88
C LEU A 65 9.58 -1.07 9.33
N ARG A 66 8.60 -1.94 9.03
CA ARG A 66 8.82 -3.29 8.51
C ARG A 66 9.35 -3.29 7.08
N ASN A 67 8.67 -2.61 6.16
CA ASN A 67 9.02 -2.57 4.74
C ASN A 67 9.61 -1.20 4.35
N LYS A 68 10.88 -0.97 4.68
CA LYS A 68 11.56 0.32 4.44
C LYS A 68 11.67 0.65 2.95
N ARG A 69 12.07 -0.30 2.11
CA ARG A 69 12.27 -0.08 0.66
C ARG A 69 10.96 0.25 -0.06
N GLY A 70 9.91 -0.53 0.18
CA GLY A 70 8.60 -0.30 -0.42
C GLY A 70 7.98 1.01 0.05
N THR A 71 8.13 1.33 1.33
CA THR A 71 7.65 2.60 1.90
C THR A 71 8.39 3.79 1.28
N PHE A 72 9.73 3.74 1.20
CA PHE A 72 10.53 4.82 0.60
C PHE A 72 10.12 5.08 -0.85
N ALA A 73 10.05 4.03 -1.65
CA ALA A 73 9.66 4.13 -3.06
C ALA A 73 8.26 4.76 -3.22
N LEU A 74 7.29 4.29 -2.43
CA LEU A 74 5.93 4.79 -2.50
C LEU A 74 5.83 6.25 -2.06
N VAL A 75 6.52 6.65 -0.99
CA VAL A 75 6.55 8.05 -0.52
C VAL A 75 7.14 8.96 -1.58
N CYS A 76 8.32 8.62 -2.12
CA CYS A 76 8.98 9.44 -3.15
C CYS A 76 8.11 9.57 -4.41
N GLN A 77 7.50 8.46 -4.85
CA GLN A 77 6.62 8.47 -6.01
C GLN A 77 5.39 9.36 -5.78
N THR A 78 4.72 9.23 -4.63
CA THR A 78 3.56 10.08 -4.30
C THR A 78 3.92 11.55 -4.26
N LEU A 79 5.06 11.90 -3.66
CA LEU A 79 5.50 13.30 -3.59
C LEU A 79 5.88 13.87 -4.96
N LYS A 80 6.50 13.05 -5.83
CA LYS A 80 6.82 13.43 -7.20
C LYS A 80 5.58 13.82 -8.01
N TYR A 81 4.47 13.12 -7.80
CA TYR A 81 3.21 13.35 -8.51
C TYR A 81 2.16 14.08 -7.67
N LEU A 82 2.57 14.75 -6.59
CA LEU A 82 1.64 15.32 -5.61
C LEU A 82 0.67 16.33 -6.22
N SER A 83 1.15 17.18 -7.14
CA SER A 83 0.30 18.19 -7.80
C SER A 83 -0.80 17.52 -8.62
N ILE A 84 -0.44 16.56 -9.48
CA ILE A 84 -1.41 15.82 -10.30
C ILE A 84 -2.41 15.06 -9.43
N ILE A 85 -1.94 14.44 -8.34
CA ILE A 85 -2.80 13.74 -7.40
C ILE A 85 -3.81 14.69 -6.76
N LYS A 86 -3.41 15.90 -6.38
CA LYS A 86 -4.32 16.92 -5.84
C LYS A 86 -5.37 17.34 -6.87
N ASP A 87 -4.95 17.64 -8.10
CA ASP A 87 -5.87 18.06 -9.17
C ASP A 87 -6.94 16.98 -9.46
N VAL A 88 -6.54 15.70 -9.48
CA VAL A 88 -7.45 14.57 -9.66
C VAL A 88 -8.40 14.42 -8.47
N LEU A 89 -7.92 14.57 -7.24
CA LEU A 89 -8.76 14.49 -6.04
C LEU A 89 -9.79 15.62 -5.99
N ASP A 90 -9.40 16.84 -6.36
CA ASP A 90 -10.26 18.01 -6.35
C ASP A 90 -11.32 17.93 -7.47
N SER A 91 -10.94 17.49 -8.67
CA SER A 91 -11.87 17.30 -9.80
C SER A 91 -12.87 16.15 -9.60
N SER A 92 -12.45 15.08 -8.93
CA SER A 92 -13.27 13.87 -8.77
C SER A 92 -14.32 13.96 -7.65
N LYS A 93 -14.30 15.00 -6.80
CA LYS A 93 -15.18 15.17 -5.62
C LYS A 93 -15.23 13.96 -4.66
N ILE A 94 -14.30 13.00 -4.77
CA ILE A 94 -14.30 11.74 -4.02
C ILE A 94 -14.26 12.02 -2.51
N LEU A 95 -13.48 13.02 -2.09
CA LEU A 95 -13.32 13.42 -0.70
C LEU A 95 -14.52 14.18 -0.12
N ASN A 96 -15.46 14.62 -0.96
CA ASN A 96 -16.67 15.34 -0.57
C ASN A 96 -17.88 14.41 -0.42
N SER A 97 -17.74 13.13 -0.78
CA SER A 97 -18.74 12.12 -0.49
C SER A 97 -18.69 11.80 1.00
N LYS A 98 -19.85 11.87 1.67
CA LYS A 98 -20.04 11.61 3.10
C LYS A 98 -19.65 10.14 3.37
N TRP A 99 -18.37 9.89 3.61
CA TRP A 99 -17.88 8.55 3.93
C TRP A 99 -18.57 8.10 5.22
N LYS A 100 -19.49 7.15 5.10
CA LYS A 100 -20.17 6.56 6.25
C LYS A 100 -19.15 5.68 6.95
N SER A 101 -18.53 6.19 8.01
CA SER A 101 -17.67 5.41 8.90
C SER A 101 -18.54 4.32 9.54
N ASN A 102 -18.55 3.12 8.95
CA ASN A 102 -19.02 1.92 9.63
C ASN A 102 -17.85 1.39 10.46
N GLY A 103 -17.93 1.55 11.79
CA GLY A 103 -16.99 0.96 12.76
C GLY A 103 -16.39 1.99 13.69
#